data_AF-A0A919IXG8-F1
#
_entry.id   AF-A0A919IXG8-F1
#
_cell.length_a   1.000
_cell.length_b   1.000
_cell.length_c   1.000
_cell.angle_alpha   90.00
_cell.angle_beta   90.00
_cell.angle_gamma   90.00
#
_symmetry.space_group_name_H-M   'P 1'
#
loop_
_entity.id
_entity.type
_entity.pdbx_description
1 polymer ?
#
loop_
_entity_poly.entity_id
_entity_poly.type
_entity_poly.pdbx_seq_one_letter_code
_entity_poly.pdbx_strand_id
1 'polypeptide(L)'
;MYRLPMPPRDDEKTFSEICLSRRNPTRSLLAGVTASIFTQYRQYTLAKGIASLLTAQKYSTEVREALLSNYDQLSSGRSYAILRAELLSLAHAGRCPMCDGAPVATLDHYLPKSVFPEFSVLPKNLVPVCYRCNHLKQDTIDESGRRFLHSYFEDPPSETLLTAEVSVEESVAITFHASYFGHAPSAAANYCFQFERLRLAEYFQLESVAELCDRSLAMSDYYGDERDGNAVREYLEREAGSNRSRHGANHWKAALFLAASRSAAFCNGGFLHLLQE
;
A
#
# COMPACT_ATOMS: atom_id res chain seq x y z
N MET A 1 2.06 5.71 -0.58
CA MET A 1 2.73 4.39 -0.54
C MET A 1 3.85 4.47 0.46
N TYR A 2 4.07 3.45 1.30
CA TYR A 2 5.14 3.49 2.29
C TYR A 2 5.63 2.09 2.67
N ARG A 3 6.84 2.02 3.23
CA ARG A 3 7.46 0.78 3.72
C ARG A 3 6.97 0.45 5.13
N LEU A 4 6.58 -0.80 5.34
CA LEU A 4 6.25 -1.37 6.62
C LEU A 4 7.50 -1.82 7.40
N PRO A 5 7.45 -1.81 8.74
CA PRO A 5 8.44 -2.51 9.54
C PRO A 5 8.39 -4.02 9.24
N MET A 6 9.54 -4.69 9.38
CA MET A 6 9.59 -6.15 9.25
C MET A 6 8.71 -6.82 10.32
N PRO A 7 7.97 -7.90 9.99
CA PRO A 7 7.21 -8.65 10.98
C PRO A 7 8.11 -9.13 12.14
N PRO A 8 7.75 -8.86 13.40
CA PRO A 8 8.59 -9.17 14.57
C PRO A 8 8.42 -10.63 15.02
N ARG A 9 8.49 -11.58 14.08
CA ARG A 9 8.28 -13.01 14.33
C ARG A 9 9.39 -13.83 13.67
N ASP A 10 9.70 -14.96 14.30
CA ASP A 10 10.50 -16.01 13.68
C ASP A 10 9.61 -16.83 12.75
N ASP A 11 9.93 -16.80 11.45
CA ASP A 11 9.12 -17.43 10.41
C ASP A 11 9.07 -18.97 10.57
N GLU A 12 10.19 -19.61 10.93
CA GLU A 12 10.32 -21.06 11.07
C GLU A 12 9.56 -21.55 12.32
N LYS A 13 9.70 -20.81 13.43
CA LYS A 13 8.92 -21.04 14.65
C LYS A 13 7.43 -20.88 14.40
N THR A 14 7.02 -19.82 13.71
CA THR A 14 5.61 -19.56 13.38
C THR A 14 5.02 -20.72 12.58
N PHE A 15 5.72 -21.19 11.55
CA PHE A 15 5.27 -22.34 10.77
C PHE A 15 5.20 -23.62 11.62
N SER A 16 6.20 -23.89 12.45
CA SER A 16 6.23 -25.06 13.35
C SER A 16 5.05 -25.07 14.32
N GLU A 17 4.76 -23.93 14.94
CA GLU A 17 3.63 -23.77 15.86
C GLU A 17 2.31 -24.08 15.14
N ILE A 18 2.08 -23.48 13.96
CA ILE A 18 0.89 -23.75 13.14
C ILE A 18 0.80 -25.23 12.80
N CYS A 19 1.90 -25.88 12.40
CA CYS A 19 1.92 -27.31 12.08
C CYS A 19 1.52 -28.18 13.28
N LEU A 20 2.05 -27.88 14.46
CA LEU A 20 1.75 -28.62 15.69
C LEU A 20 0.28 -28.49 16.11
N SER A 21 -0.38 -27.38 15.79
CA SER A 21 -1.81 -27.18 16.07
C SER A 21 -2.74 -27.97 15.15
N ARG A 22 -2.23 -28.55 14.04
CA ARG A 22 -3.05 -29.29 13.07
C ARG A 22 -3.40 -30.68 13.57
N ARG A 23 -4.56 -31.18 13.13
CA ARG A 23 -4.97 -32.58 13.29
C ARG A 23 -4.31 -33.46 12.21
N ASN A 24 -4.24 -34.77 12.48
CA ASN A 24 -3.85 -35.73 11.45
C ASN A 24 -5.00 -35.87 10.42
N PRO A 25 -4.70 -36.10 9.13
CA PRO A 25 -3.37 -36.34 8.56
C PRO A 25 -2.55 -35.07 8.22
N THR A 26 -3.17 -33.89 8.24
CA THR A 26 -2.53 -32.62 7.85
C THR A 26 -1.20 -32.36 8.57
N ARG A 27 -1.17 -32.58 9.88
CA ARG A 27 0.06 -32.42 10.68
C ARG A 27 1.20 -33.28 10.17
N SER A 28 0.94 -34.55 9.84
CA SER A 28 1.96 -35.48 9.33
C SER A 28 2.46 -35.07 7.95
N LEU A 29 1.56 -34.63 7.06
CA LEU A 29 1.92 -34.12 5.74
C LEU A 29 2.84 -32.89 5.85
N LEU A 30 2.47 -31.92 6.69
CA LEU A 30 3.26 -30.71 6.91
C LEU A 30 4.62 -31.02 7.53
N ALA A 31 4.66 -31.91 8.54
CA ALA A 31 5.91 -32.33 9.17
C ALA A 31 6.88 -32.96 8.16
N GLY A 32 6.37 -33.69 7.16
CA GLY A 32 7.18 -34.28 6.10
C GLY A 32 7.85 -33.27 5.16
N VAL A 33 7.36 -32.02 5.11
CA VAL A 33 7.91 -30.97 4.23
C VAL A 33 8.55 -29.79 4.97
N THR A 34 8.51 -29.75 6.31
CA THR A 34 9.00 -28.63 7.13
C THR A 34 10.42 -28.16 6.75
N ALA A 35 11.37 -29.08 6.58
CA ALA A 35 12.75 -28.73 6.24
C ALA A 35 12.87 -28.03 4.87
N SER A 36 12.05 -28.46 3.90
CA SER A 36 11.94 -27.81 2.59
C SER A 36 11.33 -26.42 2.73
N ILE A 37 10.26 -26.26 3.51
CA ILE A 37 9.62 -24.95 3.76
C ILE A 37 10.60 -23.96 4.37
N PHE A 38 11.41 -24.37 5.34
CA PHE A 38 12.41 -23.49 5.97
C PHE A 38 13.47 -23.02 4.98
N THR A 39 13.89 -23.92 4.10
CA THR A 39 14.80 -23.57 2.99
C THR A 39 14.14 -22.52 2.09
N GLN A 40 12.88 -22.72 1.72
CA GLN A 40 12.13 -21.75 0.90
C GLN A 40 11.95 -20.40 1.59
N TYR A 41 11.72 -20.35 2.91
CA TYR A 41 11.60 -19.10 3.67
C TYR A 41 12.91 -18.29 3.68
N ARG A 42 14.05 -18.98 3.80
CA ARG A 42 15.37 -18.35 3.69
C ARG A 42 15.59 -17.79 2.28
N GLN A 43 15.25 -18.57 1.25
CA GLN A 43 15.33 -18.10 -0.14
C GLN A 43 14.43 -16.89 -0.39
N TYR A 44 13.19 -16.89 0.11
CA TYR A 44 12.29 -15.74 0.04
C TYR A 44 12.92 -14.48 0.62
N THR A 45 13.55 -14.60 1.79
CA THR A 45 14.22 -13.47 2.46
C THR A 45 15.42 -12.99 1.68
N LEU A 46 16.27 -13.89 1.16
CA LEU A 46 17.43 -13.54 0.33
C LEU A 46 17.02 -12.87 -0.99
N ALA A 47 15.97 -13.39 -1.63
CA ALA A 47 15.39 -12.85 -2.85
C ALA A 47 14.54 -11.58 -2.62
N LYS A 48 14.29 -11.20 -1.36
CA LYS A 48 13.40 -10.09 -0.99
C LYS A 48 12.00 -10.20 -1.63
N GLY A 49 11.49 -11.41 -1.76
CA GLY A 49 10.21 -11.70 -2.42
C GLY A 49 10.19 -11.48 -3.93
N ILE A 50 11.33 -11.29 -4.60
CA ILE A 50 11.39 -11.18 -6.07
C ILE A 50 11.14 -12.55 -6.69
N ALA A 51 9.98 -12.72 -7.32
CA ALA A 51 9.53 -14.01 -7.86
C ALA A 51 10.51 -14.65 -8.86
N SER A 52 11.16 -13.86 -9.72
CA SER A 52 12.10 -14.37 -10.74
C SER A 52 13.40 -14.93 -10.15
N LEU A 53 13.71 -14.65 -8.89
CA LEU A 53 14.86 -15.20 -8.17
C LEU A 53 14.48 -16.45 -7.36
N LEU A 54 13.21 -16.87 -7.41
CA LEU A 54 12.68 -18.01 -6.67
C LEU A 54 12.28 -19.12 -7.63
N THR A 55 12.44 -20.37 -7.18
CA THR A 55 11.93 -21.54 -7.89
C THR A 55 10.68 -22.03 -7.19
N ALA A 56 9.55 -22.06 -7.91
CA ALA A 56 8.29 -22.61 -7.40
C ALA A 56 8.45 -24.11 -7.15
N GLN A 57 8.09 -24.56 -5.94
CA GLN A 57 8.19 -25.96 -5.57
C GLN A 57 7.00 -26.76 -6.07
N LYS A 58 7.24 -28.03 -6.43
CA LYS A 58 6.19 -28.98 -6.78
C LYS A 58 5.88 -29.83 -5.56
N TYR A 59 4.67 -29.65 -5.03
CA TYR A 59 4.12 -30.46 -3.95
C TYR A 59 3.06 -31.43 -4.48
N SER A 60 2.83 -32.54 -3.77
CA SER A 60 1.64 -33.35 -4.03
C SER A 60 0.37 -32.53 -3.73
N THR A 61 -0.77 -32.94 -4.28
CA THR A 61 -2.06 -32.27 -4.08
C THR A 61 -2.38 -32.14 -2.59
N GLU A 62 -2.17 -33.20 -1.81
CA GLU A 62 -2.46 -33.25 -0.37
C GLU A 62 -1.58 -32.31 0.43
N VAL A 63 -0.28 -32.24 0.10
CA VAL A 63 0.65 -31.31 0.76
C VAL A 63 0.31 -29.86 0.40
N ARG A 64 -0.01 -29.60 -0.88
CA ARG A 64 -0.42 -28.27 -1.33
C ARG A 64 -1.68 -27.80 -0.60
N GLU A 65 -2.71 -28.64 -0.52
CA GLU A 65 -3.94 -28.33 0.23
C GLU A 65 -3.66 -28.12 1.72
N ALA A 66 -2.80 -28.95 2.33
CA ALA A 66 -2.37 -28.77 3.71
C ALA A 66 -1.73 -27.40 3.94
N LEU A 67 -0.78 -27.00 3.09
CA LEU A 67 -0.11 -25.69 3.15
C LEU A 67 -1.10 -24.53 3.00
N LEU A 68 -2.02 -24.61 2.03
CA LEU A 68 -3.02 -23.56 1.80
C LEU A 68 -3.98 -23.42 3.00
N SER A 69 -4.39 -24.54 3.60
CA SER A 69 -5.30 -24.56 4.74
C SER A 69 -4.70 -23.98 6.04
N ASN A 70 -3.38 -23.75 6.09
CA ASN A 70 -2.76 -23.07 7.23
C ASN A 70 -3.16 -21.60 7.30
N TYR A 71 -3.44 -20.97 6.16
CA TYR A 71 -3.90 -19.58 6.14
C TYR A 71 -5.23 -19.39 6.88
N ASP A 72 -6.11 -20.40 6.83
CA ASP A 72 -7.40 -20.35 7.53
C ASP A 72 -7.24 -20.26 9.05
N GLN A 73 -6.08 -20.67 9.61
CA GLN A 73 -5.79 -20.58 11.04
C GLN A 73 -5.58 -19.14 11.53
N LEU A 74 -5.39 -18.20 10.62
CA LEU A 74 -5.23 -16.77 10.92
C LEU A 74 -6.60 -16.07 11.04
N SER A 75 -7.70 -16.74 10.70
CA SER A 75 -9.05 -16.18 10.81
C SER A 75 -9.45 -15.93 12.27
N SER A 76 -10.34 -14.96 12.50
CA SER A 76 -10.89 -14.68 13.82
C SER A 76 -11.49 -15.93 14.47
N GLY A 77 -11.19 -16.14 15.77
CA GLY A 77 -11.63 -17.32 16.51
C GLY A 77 -10.83 -18.61 16.23
N ARG A 78 -9.76 -18.54 15.42
CA ARG A 78 -8.83 -19.65 15.19
C ARG A 78 -7.54 -19.48 15.99
N SER A 79 -6.77 -20.56 16.08
CA SER A 79 -5.57 -20.67 16.93
C SER A 79 -4.50 -19.60 16.68
N TYR A 80 -4.47 -18.98 15.50
CA TYR A 80 -3.45 -17.99 15.12
C TYR A 80 -4.05 -16.64 14.69
N ALA A 81 -5.26 -16.31 15.17
CA ALA A 81 -5.86 -14.98 14.97
C ALA A 81 -4.95 -13.84 15.48
N ILE A 82 -4.13 -14.11 16.51
CA ILE A 82 -3.16 -13.15 17.05
C ILE A 82 -2.13 -12.74 16.00
N LEU A 83 -1.60 -13.68 15.20
CA LEU A 83 -0.65 -13.36 14.13
C LEU A 83 -1.29 -12.40 13.11
N ARG A 84 -2.56 -12.61 12.76
CA ARG A 84 -3.27 -11.71 11.85
C ARG A 84 -3.38 -10.30 12.43
N ALA A 85 -3.78 -10.18 13.70
CA ALA A 85 -3.92 -8.90 14.38
C ALA A 85 -2.57 -8.16 14.46
N GLU A 86 -1.49 -8.88 14.79
CA GLU A 86 -0.13 -8.34 14.81
C GLU A 86 0.28 -7.80 13.43
N LEU A 87 0.10 -8.58 12.36
CA LEU A 87 0.45 -8.15 11.00
C LEU A 87 -0.37 -6.94 10.53
N LEU A 88 -1.67 -6.88 10.85
CA LEU A 88 -2.51 -5.72 10.58
C LEU A 88 -2.03 -4.47 11.34
N SER A 89 -1.55 -4.65 12.58
CA SER A 89 -1.06 -3.54 13.40
C SER A 89 0.26 -2.92 12.92
N LEU A 90 0.99 -3.59 12.01
CA LEU A 90 2.21 -3.03 11.40
C LEU A 90 1.92 -1.82 10.50
N ALA A 91 0.68 -1.68 10.03
CA ALA A 91 0.27 -0.55 9.20
C ALA A 91 0.31 0.77 9.99
N HIS A 92 1.08 1.74 9.51
CA HIS A 92 1.20 3.03 10.16
C HIS A 92 -0.16 3.75 10.19
N ALA A 93 -0.60 4.14 11.39
CA ALA A 93 -1.92 4.72 11.63
C ALA A 93 -3.09 3.90 11.05
N GLY A 94 -2.90 2.58 10.91
CA GLY A 94 -3.89 1.68 10.33
C GLY A 94 -4.15 1.89 8.83
N ARG A 95 -3.31 2.65 8.10
CA ARG A 95 -3.53 2.94 6.67
C ARG A 95 -2.86 1.92 5.76
N CYS A 96 -3.47 1.64 4.62
CA CYS A 96 -2.93 0.71 3.64
C CYS A 96 -1.56 1.15 3.10
N PRO A 97 -0.50 0.32 3.15
CA PRO A 97 0.83 0.67 2.65
C PRO A 97 0.87 0.90 1.13
N MET A 98 -0.08 0.31 0.40
CA MET A 98 -0.14 0.39 -1.06
C MET A 98 -0.78 1.67 -1.60
N CYS A 99 -1.70 2.30 -0.84
CA CYS A 99 -2.34 3.57 -1.27
C CYS A 99 -2.17 4.72 -0.27
N ASP A 100 -1.88 4.44 1.00
CA ASP A 100 -1.74 5.40 2.10
C ASP A 100 -2.96 6.31 2.33
N GLY A 101 -4.14 5.85 1.93
CA GLY A 101 -5.42 6.51 2.21
C GLY A 101 -6.30 5.61 3.08
N ALA A 102 -6.92 4.62 2.46
CA ALA A 102 -7.91 3.75 3.12
C ALA A 102 -7.31 2.90 4.27
N PRO A 103 -8.12 2.58 5.30
CA PRO A 103 -7.71 1.72 6.39
C PRO A 103 -7.43 0.29 5.92
N VAL A 104 -6.49 -0.39 6.58
CA VAL A 104 -6.24 -1.82 6.36
C VAL A 104 -7.41 -2.64 6.87
N ALA A 105 -7.71 -3.73 6.16
CA ALA A 105 -8.82 -4.62 6.48
C ALA A 105 -8.45 -6.10 6.36
N THR A 106 -7.46 -6.43 5.52
CA THR A 106 -7.04 -7.81 5.31
C THR A 106 -5.53 -7.94 5.11
N LEU A 107 -5.06 -9.19 5.02
CA LEU A 107 -3.71 -9.54 4.61
C LEU A 107 -3.76 -10.03 3.16
N ASP A 108 -2.94 -9.42 2.32
CA ASP A 108 -2.64 -9.87 0.96
C ASP A 108 -1.45 -10.83 0.97
N HIS A 109 -1.45 -11.79 0.05
CA HIS A 109 -0.26 -12.58 -0.25
C HIS A 109 0.54 -11.82 -1.31
N TYR A 110 1.73 -11.32 -0.95
CA TYR A 110 2.56 -10.57 -1.90
C TYR A 110 2.89 -11.42 -3.13
N LEU A 111 3.46 -12.62 -2.89
CA LEU A 111 3.52 -13.70 -3.86
C LEU A 111 2.31 -14.62 -3.70
N PRO A 112 1.62 -14.97 -4.80
CA PRO A 112 0.38 -15.71 -4.72
C PRO A 112 0.56 -17.11 -4.18
N LYS A 113 -0.26 -17.47 -3.19
CA LYS A 113 -0.32 -18.83 -2.64
C LYS A 113 -0.73 -19.88 -3.67
N SER A 114 -1.38 -19.48 -4.77
CA SER A 114 -1.71 -20.39 -5.88
C SER A 114 -0.45 -20.88 -6.60
N VAL A 115 0.62 -20.07 -6.66
CA VAL A 115 1.90 -20.45 -7.29
C VAL A 115 2.90 -20.91 -6.23
N PHE A 116 2.93 -20.23 -5.08
CA PHE A 116 3.86 -20.48 -3.98
C PHE A 116 3.11 -20.87 -2.69
N PRO A 117 2.50 -22.07 -2.63
CA PRO A 117 1.74 -22.51 -1.47
C PRO A 117 2.60 -22.58 -0.20
N GLU A 118 3.92 -22.75 -0.32
CA GLU A 118 4.85 -22.71 0.81
C GLU A 118 4.81 -21.38 1.58
N PHE A 119 4.51 -20.27 0.91
CA PHE A 119 4.51 -18.93 1.51
C PHE A 119 3.10 -18.51 2.00
N SER A 120 2.15 -19.43 2.10
CA SER A 120 0.76 -19.14 2.48
C SER A 120 0.61 -18.53 3.87
N VAL A 121 1.52 -18.83 4.79
CA VAL A 121 1.55 -18.34 6.17
C VAL A 121 2.88 -17.69 6.54
N LEU A 122 3.75 -17.42 5.56
CA LEU A 122 5.01 -16.70 5.79
C LEU A 122 4.67 -15.24 6.15
N PRO A 123 4.96 -14.75 7.37
CA PRO A 123 4.66 -13.38 7.77
C PRO A 123 5.16 -12.32 6.79
N LYS A 124 6.38 -12.49 6.25
CA LYS A 124 6.98 -11.59 5.25
C LYS A 124 6.29 -11.58 3.88
N ASN A 125 5.45 -12.58 3.60
CA ASN A 125 4.61 -12.65 2.40
C ASN A 125 3.18 -12.15 2.66
N LEU A 126 2.82 -11.86 3.91
CA LEU A 126 1.49 -11.41 4.31
C LEU A 126 1.49 -9.91 4.58
N VAL A 127 0.96 -9.12 3.64
CA VAL A 127 1.00 -7.65 3.68
C VAL A 127 -0.37 -7.10 4.12
N PRO A 128 -0.46 -6.27 5.17
CA PRO A 128 -1.71 -5.60 5.51
C PRO A 128 -2.15 -4.66 4.39
N VAL A 129 -3.42 -4.71 4.02
CA VAL A 129 -3.96 -4.03 2.84
C VAL A 129 -5.45 -3.67 3.06
N CYS A 130 -5.92 -2.62 2.38
CA CYS A 130 -7.36 -2.32 2.30
C CYS A 130 -8.05 -3.24 1.26
N TYR A 131 -9.38 -3.40 1.36
CA TYR A 131 -10.12 -4.24 0.42
C TYR A 131 -9.96 -3.83 -1.05
N ARG A 132 -9.96 -2.52 -1.32
CA ARG A 132 -9.81 -1.96 -2.66
C ARG A 132 -8.48 -2.37 -3.29
N CYS A 133 -7.36 -2.12 -2.60
CA CYS A 133 -6.04 -2.47 -3.13
C CYS A 133 -5.86 -3.98 -3.24
N ASN A 134 -6.38 -4.76 -2.29
CA ASN A 134 -6.35 -6.22 -2.35
C ASN A 134 -7.04 -6.76 -3.62
N HIS A 135 -8.20 -6.19 -3.96
CA HIS A 135 -8.96 -6.59 -5.13
C HIS A 135 -8.28 -6.18 -6.45
N LEU A 136 -7.69 -4.99 -6.49
CA LEU A 136 -7.08 -4.43 -7.71
C LEU A 136 -5.68 -4.97 -8.00
N LYS A 137 -4.87 -5.28 -6.98
CA LYS A 137 -3.47 -5.69 -7.15
C LYS A 137 -3.34 -6.84 -8.15
N GLN A 138 -4.12 -7.90 -7.94
CA GLN A 138 -4.03 -9.17 -8.68
C GLN A 138 -2.58 -9.70 -8.73
N ASP A 139 -2.36 -10.86 -9.34
CA ASP A 139 -1.02 -11.46 -9.45
C ASP A 139 -0.28 -10.92 -10.69
N THR A 140 -0.12 -9.60 -10.77
CA THR A 140 0.33 -8.93 -12.02
C THR A 140 1.80 -8.55 -11.96
N ILE A 141 2.60 -9.16 -12.83
CA ILE A 141 3.88 -8.63 -13.33
C ILE A 141 3.61 -8.29 -14.79
N ASP A 142 3.99 -7.11 -15.25
CA ASP A 142 3.78 -6.77 -16.66
C ASP A 142 4.89 -7.33 -17.57
N GLU A 143 4.70 -7.20 -18.88
CA GLU A 143 5.65 -7.71 -19.89
C GLU A 143 7.05 -7.09 -19.79
N SER A 144 7.16 -5.89 -19.20
CA SER A 144 8.43 -5.19 -18.97
C SER A 144 9.10 -5.57 -17.64
N GLY A 145 8.47 -6.43 -16.84
CA GLY A 145 8.95 -6.84 -15.52
C GLY A 145 8.62 -5.87 -14.39
N ARG A 146 7.79 -4.84 -14.63
CA ARG A 146 7.29 -3.95 -13.58
C ARG A 146 6.35 -4.73 -12.67
N ARG A 147 6.43 -4.41 -11.38
CA ARG A 147 5.68 -5.08 -10.31
C ARG A 147 5.35 -4.11 -9.19
N PHE A 148 4.52 -4.57 -8.27
CA PHE A 148 4.29 -3.88 -7.01
C PHE A 148 5.58 -3.80 -6.19
N LEU A 149 5.75 -2.70 -5.46
CA LEU A 149 6.82 -2.58 -4.47
C LEU A 149 6.52 -3.52 -3.30
N HIS A 150 7.55 -4.23 -2.83
CA HIS A 150 7.39 -5.10 -1.68
C HIS A 150 7.39 -4.27 -0.39
N SER A 151 6.22 -4.15 0.25
CA SER A 151 6.01 -3.27 1.41
C SER A 151 7.00 -3.47 2.56
N TYR A 152 7.61 -4.65 2.73
CA TYR A 152 8.63 -4.88 3.77
C TYR A 152 10.10 -4.64 3.33
N PHE A 153 10.41 -4.79 2.04
CA PHE A 153 11.80 -4.86 1.55
C PHE A 153 12.23 -3.67 0.70
N GLU A 154 11.28 -2.85 0.24
CA GLU A 154 11.54 -1.73 -0.64
C GLU A 154 10.97 -0.44 -0.04
N ASP A 155 11.78 0.60 -0.08
CA ASP A 155 11.36 1.96 0.21
C ASP A 155 10.72 2.58 -1.04
N PRO A 156 9.66 3.40 -0.89
CA PRO A 156 9.14 4.16 -2.02
C PRO A 156 10.21 5.15 -2.54
N PRO A 157 10.16 5.52 -3.83
CA PRO A 157 11.08 6.50 -4.41
C PRO A 157 11.07 7.83 -3.65
N SER A 158 12.26 8.41 -3.45
CA SER A 158 12.43 9.72 -2.81
C SER A 158 12.28 10.89 -3.78
N GLU A 159 12.51 10.66 -5.08
CA GLU A 159 12.23 11.61 -6.15
C GLU A 159 10.73 11.87 -6.30
N THR A 160 10.34 13.08 -6.67
CA THR A 160 8.93 13.43 -6.87
C THR A 160 8.44 12.85 -8.20
N LEU A 161 7.59 11.82 -8.11
CA LEU A 161 6.93 11.16 -9.23
C LEU A 161 5.44 11.53 -9.30
N LEU A 162 4.81 11.70 -8.13
CA LEU A 162 3.40 12.06 -8.01
C LEU A 162 3.22 13.58 -8.04
N THR A 163 2.36 14.04 -8.93
CA THR A 163 1.94 15.43 -9.07
C THR A 163 0.43 15.51 -9.12
N ALA A 164 -0.11 16.69 -8.83
CA ALA A 164 -1.52 16.99 -8.97
C ALA A 164 -1.68 18.30 -9.74
N GLU A 165 -2.86 18.46 -10.35
CA GLU A 165 -3.30 19.68 -11.02
C GLU A 165 -4.65 20.08 -10.46
N VAL A 166 -4.87 21.39 -10.30
CA VAL A 166 -6.13 21.96 -9.82
C VAL A 166 -6.68 22.87 -10.90
N SER A 167 -7.85 22.52 -11.42
CA SER A 167 -8.65 23.37 -12.31
C SER A 167 -9.79 24.01 -11.53
N VAL A 168 -10.06 25.28 -11.80
CA VAL A 168 -11.16 26.05 -11.23
C VAL A 168 -11.95 26.64 -12.37
N GLU A 169 -13.13 26.09 -12.61
CA GLU A 169 -14.11 26.59 -13.57
C GLU A 169 -15.43 26.85 -12.82
N GLU A 170 -16.51 26.19 -13.20
CA GLU A 170 -17.77 26.18 -12.42
C GLU A 170 -17.65 25.36 -11.12
N SER A 171 -16.60 24.52 -11.02
CA SER A 171 -16.26 23.74 -9.83
C SER A 171 -14.75 23.54 -9.73
N VAL A 172 -14.30 23.00 -8.59
CA VAL A 172 -12.91 22.61 -8.37
C VAL A 172 -12.71 21.16 -8.82
N ALA A 173 -11.81 20.95 -9.78
CA ALA A 173 -11.41 19.63 -10.23
C ALA A 173 -9.92 19.37 -9.92
N ILE A 174 -9.62 18.16 -9.45
CA ILE A 174 -8.26 17.72 -9.12
C ILE A 174 -7.92 16.49 -9.95
N THR A 175 -6.76 16.53 -10.63
CA THR A 175 -6.23 15.38 -11.37
C THR A 175 -4.85 15.02 -10.84
N PHE A 176 -4.54 13.72 -10.76
CA PHE A 176 -3.24 13.21 -10.30
C PHE A 176 -2.51 12.45 -11.39
N HIS A 177 -1.19 12.64 -11.45
CA HIS A 177 -0.31 11.96 -12.39
C HIS A 177 0.93 11.43 -11.68
N ALA A 178 1.32 10.19 -11.98
CA ALA A 178 2.59 9.62 -11.56
C ALA A 178 3.45 9.34 -12.81
N SER A 179 4.56 10.05 -12.96
CA SER A 179 5.39 9.96 -14.18
C SER A 179 6.84 9.62 -13.86
N TYR A 180 7.41 8.70 -14.65
CA TYR A 180 8.83 8.34 -14.64
C TYR A 180 9.31 8.24 -16.09
N PHE A 181 10.38 8.95 -16.44
CA PHE A 181 10.88 9.05 -17.81
C PHE A 181 12.07 8.13 -18.13
N GLY A 182 12.40 7.21 -17.22
CA GLY A 182 13.44 6.21 -17.45
C GLY A 182 12.91 4.95 -18.13
N HIS A 183 13.83 4.17 -18.71
CA HIS A 183 13.50 2.97 -19.50
C HIS A 183 13.83 1.65 -18.79
N ALA A 184 14.56 1.70 -17.66
CA ALA A 184 14.98 0.52 -16.93
C ALA A 184 14.00 0.18 -15.78
N PRO A 185 13.81 -1.11 -15.46
CA PRO A 185 13.11 -1.51 -14.25
C PRO A 185 13.74 -0.85 -13.03
N SER A 186 12.93 -0.13 -12.25
CA SER A 186 13.36 0.64 -11.10
C SER A 186 12.23 0.75 -10.08
N ALA A 187 12.56 1.17 -8.84
CA ALA A 187 11.53 1.46 -7.85
C ALA A 187 10.55 2.56 -8.32
N ALA A 188 11.02 3.50 -9.13
CA ALA A 188 10.19 4.55 -9.73
C ALA A 188 9.24 4.00 -10.80
N ALA A 189 9.73 3.14 -11.70
CA ALA A 189 8.88 2.44 -12.66
C ALA A 189 7.82 1.58 -11.96
N ASN A 190 8.19 0.88 -10.88
CA ASN A 190 7.28 0.08 -10.06
C ASN A 190 6.25 0.96 -9.31
N TYR A 191 6.65 2.15 -8.84
CA TYR A 191 5.74 3.10 -8.23
C TYR A 191 4.67 3.56 -9.23
N CYS A 192 5.06 3.98 -10.44
CA CYS A 192 4.11 4.37 -11.50
C CYS A 192 3.19 3.22 -11.89
N PHE A 193 3.75 2.02 -12.08
CA PHE A 193 2.96 0.82 -12.34
C PHE A 193 1.93 0.54 -11.24
N GLN A 194 2.35 0.63 -9.97
CA GLN A 194 1.45 0.44 -8.83
C GLN A 194 0.38 1.55 -8.76
N PHE A 195 0.73 2.80 -9.06
CA PHE A 195 -0.20 3.93 -9.09
C PHE A 195 -1.32 3.70 -10.12
N GLU A 196 -0.96 3.29 -11.33
CA GLU A 196 -1.89 2.97 -12.42
C GLU A 196 -2.74 1.75 -12.07
N ARG A 197 -2.11 0.64 -11.65
CA ARG A 197 -2.79 -0.63 -11.41
C ARG A 197 -3.79 -0.54 -10.26
N LEU A 198 -3.47 0.26 -9.24
CA LEU A 198 -4.35 0.53 -8.12
C LEU A 198 -5.30 1.69 -8.40
N ARG A 199 -5.34 2.28 -9.61
CA ARG A 199 -6.26 3.37 -9.97
C ARG A 199 -6.21 4.51 -8.96
N LEU A 200 -5.00 4.89 -8.55
CA LEU A 200 -4.82 5.84 -7.45
C LEU A 200 -5.20 7.26 -7.84
N ALA A 201 -5.16 7.61 -9.13
CA ALA A 201 -5.61 8.91 -9.59
C ALA A 201 -7.08 9.16 -9.22
N GLU A 202 -7.98 8.23 -9.56
CA GLU A 202 -9.41 8.37 -9.27
C GLU A 202 -9.70 8.32 -7.76
N TYR A 203 -8.95 7.48 -7.03
CA TYR A 203 -9.09 7.40 -5.58
C TYR A 203 -8.65 8.70 -4.90
N PHE A 204 -7.47 9.22 -5.24
CA PHE A 204 -6.97 10.45 -4.65
C PHE A 204 -7.78 11.67 -5.06
N GLN A 205 -8.35 11.70 -6.27
CA GLN A 205 -9.29 12.74 -6.68
C GLN A 205 -10.49 12.82 -5.72
N LEU A 206 -11.15 11.70 -5.44
CA LEU A 206 -12.29 11.64 -4.52
C LEU A 206 -11.91 12.09 -3.10
N GLU A 207 -10.79 11.57 -2.57
CA GLU A 207 -10.29 11.93 -1.24
C GLU A 207 -9.86 13.40 -1.16
N SER A 208 -9.40 13.99 -2.27
CA SER A 208 -9.00 15.40 -2.33
C SER A 208 -10.16 16.35 -2.21
N VAL A 209 -11.31 16.03 -2.83
CA VAL A 209 -12.51 16.86 -2.68
C VAL A 209 -12.95 16.89 -1.22
N ALA A 210 -13.04 15.71 -0.58
CA ALA A 210 -13.40 15.62 0.84
C ALA A 210 -12.40 16.41 1.74
N GLU A 211 -11.10 16.22 1.53
CA GLU A 211 -10.06 16.91 2.31
C GLU A 211 -10.10 18.44 2.13
N LEU A 212 -10.37 18.94 0.92
CA LEU A 212 -10.47 20.37 0.66
C LEU A 212 -11.77 20.95 1.23
N CYS A 213 -12.88 20.21 1.17
CA CYS A 213 -14.14 20.60 1.83
C CYS A 213 -13.96 20.73 3.35
N ASP A 214 -13.32 19.75 3.99
CA ASP A 214 -13.04 19.78 5.44
C ASP A 214 -12.17 20.97 5.85
N ARG A 215 -11.37 21.52 4.92
CA ARG A 215 -10.47 22.65 5.15
C ARG A 215 -10.99 23.99 4.61
N SER A 216 -12.16 23.99 3.98
CA SER A 216 -12.73 25.16 3.31
C SER A 216 -12.88 26.35 4.26
N LEU A 217 -13.35 26.13 5.49
CA LEU A 217 -13.48 27.17 6.51
C LEU A 217 -12.13 27.75 6.93
N ALA A 218 -11.11 26.91 7.13
CA ALA A 218 -9.77 27.39 7.45
C ALA A 218 -9.22 28.25 6.29
N MET A 219 -9.44 27.83 5.04
CA MET A 219 -9.08 28.65 3.87
C MET A 219 -9.85 29.98 3.83
N SER A 220 -11.14 29.98 4.16
CA SER A 220 -11.94 31.21 4.29
C SER A 220 -11.41 32.15 5.36
N ASP A 221 -10.96 31.63 6.52
CA ASP A 221 -10.37 32.44 7.58
C ASP A 221 -9.07 33.12 7.14
N TYR A 222 -8.21 32.41 6.40
CA TYR A 222 -7.00 32.98 5.82
C TYR A 222 -7.31 33.97 4.69
N TYR A 223 -8.34 33.70 3.89
CA TYR A 223 -8.76 34.60 2.81
C TYR A 223 -9.31 35.91 3.37
N GLY A 224 -10.14 35.82 4.42
CA GLY A 224 -10.69 36.95 5.17
C GLY A 224 -11.49 37.94 4.32
N ASP A 225 -11.91 39.04 4.96
CA ASP A 225 -12.62 40.13 4.30
C ASP A 225 -11.74 40.87 3.26
N GLU A 226 -10.42 40.84 3.48
CA GLU A 226 -9.41 41.43 2.59
C GLU A 226 -9.18 40.62 1.31
N ARG A 227 -9.73 39.40 1.23
CA ARG A 227 -9.62 38.48 0.08
C ARG A 227 -8.16 38.17 -0.27
N ASP A 228 -7.34 37.93 0.75
CA ASP A 228 -5.90 37.69 0.59
C ASP A 228 -5.62 36.25 0.14
N GLY A 229 -5.58 36.05 -1.18
CA GLY A 229 -5.18 34.76 -1.75
C GLY A 229 -3.72 34.38 -1.46
N ASN A 230 -2.84 35.32 -1.08
CA ASN A 230 -1.48 34.96 -0.68
C ASN A 230 -1.47 34.26 0.69
N ALA A 231 -2.31 34.70 1.64
CA ALA A 231 -2.46 34.03 2.92
C ALA A 231 -2.97 32.59 2.75
N VAL A 232 -3.92 32.36 1.85
CA VAL A 232 -4.40 31.02 1.48
C VAL A 232 -3.26 30.19 0.86
N ARG A 233 -2.49 30.77 -0.07
CA ARG A 233 -1.32 30.09 -0.67
C ARG A 233 -0.32 29.66 0.40
N GLU A 234 0.07 30.56 1.29
CA GLU A 234 1.06 30.28 2.35
C GLU A 234 0.59 29.17 3.30
N TYR A 235 -0.70 29.17 3.65
CA TYR A 235 -1.31 28.09 4.43
C TYR A 235 -1.16 26.75 3.71
N LEU A 236 -1.55 26.67 2.43
CA LEU A 236 -1.47 25.45 1.64
C LEU A 236 -0.02 24.98 1.42
N GLU A 237 0.94 25.89 1.25
CA GLU A 237 2.37 25.54 1.17
C GLU A 237 2.90 24.92 2.46
N ARG A 238 2.47 25.44 3.63
CA ARG A 238 2.82 24.85 4.94
C ARG A 238 2.22 23.45 5.09
N GLU A 239 1.00 23.25 4.63
CA GLU A 239 0.35 21.92 4.64
C GLU A 239 1.05 20.94 3.69
N ALA A 240 1.42 21.39 2.49
CA ALA A 240 2.19 20.60 1.54
C ALA A 240 3.55 20.18 2.13
N GLY A 241 4.27 21.13 2.73
CA GLY A 241 5.55 20.90 3.39
C GLY A 241 5.46 19.94 4.58
N SER A 242 4.42 20.08 5.40
CA SER A 242 4.17 19.21 6.55
C SER A 242 3.88 17.77 6.12
N ASN A 243 2.99 17.60 5.12
CA ASN A 243 2.67 16.27 4.57
C ASN A 243 3.89 15.63 3.90
N ARG A 244 4.68 16.40 3.13
CA ARG A 244 5.91 15.91 2.51
C ARG A 244 6.94 15.46 3.55
N SER A 245 7.12 16.22 4.62
CA SER A 245 8.09 15.89 5.67
C SER A 245 7.70 14.64 6.45
N ARG A 246 6.40 14.45 6.67
CA ARG A 246 5.86 13.31 7.43
C ARG A 246 5.78 12.02 6.61
N HIS A 247 5.38 12.12 5.34
CA HIS A 247 5.00 10.95 4.53
C HIS A 247 5.88 10.73 3.29
N GLY A 248 6.73 11.70 2.95
CA GLY A 248 7.59 11.67 1.76
C GLY A 248 7.03 12.46 0.58
N ALA A 249 7.87 12.60 -0.46
CA ALA A 249 7.60 13.44 -1.63
C ALA A 249 6.40 12.99 -2.47
N ASN A 250 6.03 11.71 -2.38
CA ASN A 250 5.01 11.07 -3.21
C ASN A 250 3.70 10.80 -2.46
N HIS A 251 3.44 11.53 -1.36
CA HIS A 251 2.17 11.47 -0.63
C HIS A 251 1.11 12.34 -1.32
N TRP A 252 -0.10 11.82 -1.48
CA TRP A 252 -1.14 12.49 -2.26
C TRP A 252 -1.55 13.84 -1.69
N LYS A 253 -1.64 13.99 -0.35
CA LYS A 253 -1.91 15.29 0.28
C LYS A 253 -0.80 16.31 0.04
N ALA A 254 0.46 15.86 -0.05
CA ALA A 254 1.57 16.76 -0.34
C ALA A 254 1.45 17.29 -1.79
N ALA A 255 1.13 16.41 -2.75
CA ALA A 255 0.89 16.79 -4.13
C ALA A 255 -0.36 17.70 -4.27
N LEU A 256 -1.46 17.36 -3.59
CA LEU A 256 -2.70 18.13 -3.57
C LEU A 256 -2.48 19.57 -3.11
N PHE A 257 -1.94 19.76 -1.90
CA PHE A 257 -1.79 21.09 -1.34
C PHE A 257 -0.76 21.93 -2.10
N LEU A 258 0.29 21.30 -2.65
CA LEU A 258 1.23 21.99 -3.51
C LEU A 258 0.60 22.45 -4.84
N ALA A 259 -0.28 21.64 -5.42
CA ALA A 259 -0.99 22.00 -6.64
C ALA A 259 -2.01 23.13 -6.38
N ALA A 260 -2.77 23.01 -5.28
CA ALA A 260 -3.72 24.03 -4.85
C ALA A 260 -3.03 25.36 -4.56
N SER A 261 -1.90 25.37 -3.85
CA SER A 261 -1.16 26.60 -3.53
C SER A 261 -0.63 27.32 -4.78
N ARG A 262 -0.27 26.55 -5.82
CA ARG A 262 0.22 27.08 -7.10
C ARG A 262 -0.90 27.59 -8.01
N SER A 263 -2.16 27.25 -7.74
CA SER A 263 -3.30 27.72 -8.51
C SER A 263 -3.77 29.08 -8.01
N ALA A 264 -3.44 30.15 -8.74
CA ALA A 264 -3.90 31.49 -8.42
C ALA A 264 -5.44 31.59 -8.43
N ALA A 265 -6.11 30.88 -9.36
CA ALA A 265 -7.57 30.83 -9.42
C ALA A 265 -8.16 30.18 -8.15
N PHE A 266 -7.55 29.09 -7.67
CA PHE A 266 -7.98 28.44 -6.44
C PHE A 266 -7.79 29.33 -5.21
N CYS A 267 -6.58 29.87 -5.02
CA CYS A 267 -6.23 30.70 -3.86
C CYS A 267 -7.01 32.02 -3.80
N ASN A 268 -7.35 32.62 -4.95
CA ASN A 268 -8.08 33.90 -5.01
C ASN A 268 -9.62 33.74 -4.93
N GLY A 269 -10.10 32.72 -4.22
CA GLY A 269 -11.53 32.50 -3.95
C GLY A 269 -12.16 31.35 -4.73
N GLY A 270 -11.44 30.68 -5.64
CA GLY A 270 -11.93 29.49 -6.33
C GLY A 270 -12.29 28.35 -5.38
N PHE A 271 -11.60 28.23 -4.24
CA PHE A 271 -11.94 27.25 -3.21
C PHE A 271 -13.35 27.45 -2.61
N LEU A 272 -13.96 28.64 -2.74
CA LEU A 272 -15.30 28.92 -2.22
C LEU A 272 -16.39 28.11 -2.94
N HIS A 273 -16.12 27.60 -4.15
CA HIS A 273 -17.01 26.65 -4.82
C HIS A 273 -17.18 25.34 -4.04
N LEU A 274 -16.27 25.02 -3.11
CA LEU A 274 -16.38 23.86 -2.21
C LEU A 274 -17.39 24.07 -1.08
N LEU A 275 -17.81 25.31 -0.81
CA LEU A 275 -18.79 25.66 0.24
C LEU A 275 -20.23 25.71 -0.29
N GLN A 276 -20.42 25.58 -1.59
CA GLN A 276 -21.71 25.66 -2.24
C GLN A 276 -22.32 24.25 -2.30
N GLU A 277 -23.09 23.89 -1.28
CA GLU A 277 -24.08 22.79 -1.35
C GLU A 277 -25.43 23.28 -1.89
#